data_AF-A0A962H7A1-F1
#
_entry.id   AF-A0A962H7A1-F1
#
_cell.length_a   1.000
_cell.length_b   1.000
_cell.length_c   1.000
_cell.angle_alpha   90.00
_cell.angle_beta   90.00
_cell.angle_gamma   90.00
#
_symmetry.space_group_name_H-M   'P 1'
#
loop_
_entity.id
_entity.type
_entity.pdbx_description
1 polymer ?
#
loop_
_entity_poly.entity_id
_entity_poly.type
_entity_poly.pdbx_seq_one_letter_code
_entity_poly.pdbx_strand_id
1 'polypeptide(L)'
;AGDNGADQLRRQGYLNGLHYARNGYAPPSVNRAELLRAADLVRVGLAGSLRDYRMTNAAGELVPLSAIDYGGGQPGGYVSAPNEVVNYVENHDNQTLFDLNAFKLPVATSAADRARVQILGAAAVAFSQGIAYYHAGIELLRSKSMDRNSYDSGDWFNRIDWQGEDNYFGTGLPPAQDNQSSWSYMRPLLANSAIKPAPADIQWTRDAFLDLLRIRASSRLFRLTSAEQVQQRLRFLNTGPDQLATVVVGHLDGAGLAGANFSQLLYLINVSPQPQSLNLPSEANKGYRLHPVHLAPGAADQRIAAQARYHADGRIELPARSAVVLVVE
;
A
#
# COMPACT_ATOMS: atom_id res chain seq x y z
N ALA A 1 2.90 3.86 19.97
CA ALA A 1 2.18 3.85 18.68
C ALA A 1 1.00 4.82 18.79
N GLY A 2 0.61 5.50 17.72
CA GLY A 2 -0.53 6.45 17.71
C GLY A 2 -1.84 5.73 17.43
N ASP A 3 -2.08 4.64 18.14
CA ASP A 3 -3.09 3.62 17.87
C ASP A 3 -4.26 3.67 18.86
N ASN A 4 -4.33 4.73 19.66
CA ASN A 4 -5.41 5.00 20.62
C ASN A 4 -5.82 6.49 20.63
N GLY A 5 -7.07 6.77 21.00
CA GLY A 5 -7.64 8.11 21.13
C GLY A 5 -7.54 8.93 19.85
N ALA A 6 -7.32 10.24 20.00
CA ALA A 6 -7.27 11.18 18.88
C ALA A 6 -6.13 10.88 17.89
N ASP A 7 -5.07 10.19 18.31
CA ASP A 7 -3.92 9.89 17.47
C ASP A 7 -4.26 8.94 16.32
N GLN A 8 -5.30 8.11 16.49
CA GLN A 8 -5.85 7.27 15.42
C GLN A 8 -6.26 8.11 14.22
N LEU A 9 -6.81 9.31 14.45
CA LEU A 9 -7.25 10.24 13.40
C LEU A 9 -6.13 11.20 12.97
N ARG A 10 -5.35 11.71 13.92
CA ARG A 10 -4.33 12.75 13.66
C ARG A 10 -3.16 12.25 12.82
N ARG A 11 -2.77 10.98 12.98
CA ARG A 11 -1.57 10.42 12.34
C ARG A 11 -1.93 9.70 11.04
N GLN A 12 -2.27 10.46 10.00
CA GLN A 12 -2.37 9.89 8.64
C GLN A 12 -0.99 9.35 8.20
N GLY A 13 -0.99 8.28 7.42
CA GLY A 13 0.18 7.67 6.81
C GLY A 13 0.15 7.78 5.29
N TYR A 14 1.16 7.18 4.64
CA TYR A 14 1.35 7.26 3.19
C TYR A 14 0.09 6.85 2.40
N LEU A 15 -0.59 5.78 2.79
CA LEU A 15 -1.75 5.24 2.06
C LEU A 15 -3.05 6.04 2.25
N ASN A 16 -3.20 6.76 3.37
CA ASN A 16 -4.50 7.28 3.81
C ASN A 16 -4.54 8.81 3.96
N GLY A 17 -3.72 9.53 3.20
CA GLY A 17 -3.89 10.97 2.99
C GLY A 17 -2.86 11.87 3.65
N LEU A 18 -1.72 11.35 4.12
CA LEU A 18 -0.65 12.16 4.71
C LEU A 18 -0.29 13.33 3.78
N HIS A 19 -0.58 14.55 4.22
CA HIS A 19 -0.43 15.80 3.48
C HIS A 19 -1.35 15.97 2.24
N TYR A 20 -1.48 14.95 1.37
CA TYR A 20 -2.17 15.06 0.08
C TYR A 20 -3.71 14.92 0.14
N ALA A 21 -4.27 14.43 1.25
CA ALA A 21 -5.72 14.33 1.45
C ALA A 21 -6.05 14.40 2.95
N ARG A 22 -5.97 15.60 3.53
CA ARG A 22 -6.12 15.81 4.97
C ARG A 22 -7.53 15.46 5.44
N ASN A 23 -7.63 14.73 6.55
CA ASN A 23 -8.92 14.31 7.13
C ASN A 23 -9.54 15.31 8.12
N GLY A 24 -8.96 16.50 8.27
CA GLY A 24 -9.41 17.54 9.22
C GLY A 24 -8.83 17.42 10.63
N TYR A 25 -8.23 16.27 10.99
CA TYR A 25 -7.59 16.05 12.30
C TYR A 25 -6.07 16.17 12.25
N ALA A 26 -5.45 15.94 11.09
CA ALA A 26 -3.99 16.00 10.94
C ALA A 26 -3.42 17.36 11.41
N PRO A 27 -2.39 17.37 12.28
CA PRO A 27 -1.87 18.61 12.85
C PRO A 27 -1.19 19.48 11.78
N PRO A 28 -1.16 20.82 11.93
CA PRO A 28 -0.59 21.73 10.94
C PRO A 28 0.88 21.42 10.58
N SER A 29 1.64 20.80 11.48
CA SER A 29 3.03 20.38 11.26
C SER A 29 3.19 19.32 10.15
N VAL A 30 2.14 18.55 9.82
CA VAL A 30 2.16 17.60 8.70
C VAL A 30 2.27 18.34 7.38
N ASN A 31 3.45 18.29 6.77
CA ASN A 31 3.80 19.02 5.55
C ASN A 31 4.34 18.08 4.45
N ARG A 32 4.75 18.64 3.31
CA ARG A 32 5.28 17.86 2.17
C ARG A 32 6.52 17.03 2.55
N ALA A 33 7.38 17.54 3.44
CA ALA A 33 8.58 16.82 3.87
C ALA A 33 8.25 15.54 4.64
N GLU A 34 7.18 15.54 5.44
CA GLU A 34 6.66 14.31 6.07
C GLU A 34 6.20 13.28 5.03
N LEU A 35 5.50 13.72 3.98
CA LEU A 35 5.07 12.83 2.90
C LEU A 35 6.27 12.24 2.13
N LEU A 36 7.30 13.05 1.86
CA LEU A 36 8.53 12.58 1.23
C LEU A 36 9.25 11.52 2.08
N ARG A 37 9.41 11.76 3.38
CA ARG A 37 9.99 10.79 4.31
C ARG A 37 9.17 9.50 4.41
N ALA A 38 7.83 9.62 4.42
CA ALA A 38 6.96 8.45 4.42
C ALA A 38 7.10 7.63 3.12
N ALA A 39 7.28 8.29 1.97
CA ALA A 39 7.55 7.60 0.70
C ALA A 39 8.88 6.82 0.76
N ASP A 40 9.92 7.37 1.38
CA ASP A 40 11.19 6.66 1.59
C ASP A 40 11.02 5.44 2.49
N LEU A 41 10.25 5.54 3.58
CA LEU A 41 9.94 4.38 4.43
C LEU A 41 9.12 3.31 3.70
N VAL A 42 8.23 3.69 2.79
CA VAL A 42 7.54 2.73 1.91
C VAL A 42 8.55 2.02 1.00
N ARG A 43 9.51 2.75 0.41
CA ARG A 43 10.59 2.17 -0.39
C ARG A 43 11.51 1.24 0.42
N VAL A 44 11.79 1.56 1.68
CA VAL A 44 12.51 0.67 2.60
C VAL A 44 11.82 -0.69 2.68
N GLY A 45 10.51 -0.71 2.96
CA GLY A 45 9.74 -1.96 3.00
C GLY A 45 9.68 -2.68 1.65
N LEU A 46 9.51 -1.94 0.55
CA LEU A 46 9.48 -2.50 -0.81
C LEU A 46 10.80 -3.17 -1.22
N ALA A 47 11.93 -2.68 -0.74
CA ALA A 47 13.24 -3.29 -0.94
C ALA A 47 13.55 -4.43 0.07
N GLY A 48 12.57 -4.82 0.88
CA GLY A 48 12.72 -5.91 1.84
C GLY A 48 13.55 -5.54 3.07
N SER A 49 13.55 -4.25 3.47
CA SER A 49 14.26 -3.74 4.65
C SER A 49 15.73 -4.18 4.75
N LEU A 50 16.36 -4.44 3.60
CA LEU A 50 17.77 -4.85 3.50
C LEU A 50 18.67 -3.72 3.96
N ARG A 51 19.41 -3.96 5.04
CA ARG A 51 20.24 -2.96 5.73
C ARG A 51 21.14 -2.18 4.77
N ASP A 52 21.81 -2.90 3.87
CA ASP A 52 22.83 -2.34 2.99
C ASP A 52 22.33 -1.97 1.59
N TYR A 53 21.04 -2.21 1.29
CA TYR A 53 20.47 -1.77 0.02
C TYR A 53 20.52 -0.25 -0.08
N ARG A 54 20.97 0.29 -1.21
CA ARG A 54 21.12 1.73 -1.40
C ARG A 54 20.07 2.32 -2.32
N MET A 55 19.50 3.45 -1.91
CA MET A 55 18.59 4.25 -2.74
C MET A 55 18.80 5.74 -2.53
N THR A 56 18.33 6.55 -3.49
CA THR A 56 18.25 7.99 -3.34
C THR A 56 17.08 8.35 -2.42
N ASN A 57 17.35 9.01 -1.29
CA ASN A 57 16.34 9.47 -0.33
C ASN A 57 15.64 10.76 -0.78
N ALA A 58 14.72 11.27 0.04
CA ALA A 58 14.00 12.53 -0.13
C ALA A 58 14.89 13.77 -0.16
N ALA A 59 16.10 13.72 0.41
CA ALA A 59 17.08 14.79 0.34
C ALA A 59 17.91 14.74 -0.96
N GLY A 60 17.78 13.67 -1.76
CA GLY A 60 18.56 13.47 -3.00
C GLY A 60 19.88 12.71 -2.79
N GLU A 61 20.09 12.14 -1.61
CA GLU A 61 21.34 11.46 -1.24
C GLU A 61 21.23 9.96 -1.44
N LEU A 62 22.29 9.32 -1.96
CA LEU A 62 22.37 7.86 -2.07
C LEU A 62 22.77 7.25 -0.72
N VAL A 63 21.81 6.70 0.01
CA VAL A 63 22.00 6.18 1.37
C VAL A 63 21.65 4.69 1.46
N PRO A 64 22.29 3.92 2.37
CA PRO A 64 21.80 2.59 2.72
C PRO A 64 20.46 2.70 3.48
N LEU A 65 19.60 1.68 3.40
CA LEU A 65 18.31 1.70 4.11
C LEU A 65 18.46 1.80 5.64
N SER A 66 19.59 1.35 6.19
CA SER A 66 19.92 1.49 7.60
C SER A 66 20.10 2.94 8.07
N ALA A 67 20.37 3.87 7.15
CA ALA A 67 20.50 5.29 7.47
C ALA A 67 19.16 6.05 7.44
N ILE A 68 18.07 5.39 7.03
CA ILE A 68 16.73 5.98 7.01
C ILE A 68 16.07 5.75 8.36
N ASP A 69 15.70 6.83 9.05
CA ASP A 69 15.09 6.76 10.38
C ASP A 69 13.69 6.13 10.34
N TYR A 70 13.47 5.17 11.24
CA TYR A 70 12.19 4.59 11.55
C TYR A 70 11.85 4.84 13.03
N GLY A 71 10.68 5.42 13.30
CA GLY A 71 10.14 5.51 14.66
C GLY A 71 10.90 6.41 15.62
N GLY A 72 11.78 7.31 15.16
CA GLY A 72 12.49 8.27 15.99
C GLY A 72 13.78 7.71 16.62
N GLY A 73 14.56 6.98 15.84
CA GLY A 73 15.93 6.58 16.20
C GLY A 73 16.35 5.17 15.76
N GLN A 74 15.50 4.42 15.07
CA GLN A 74 15.81 3.05 14.62
C GLN A 74 16.16 3.01 13.12
N PRO A 75 17.05 2.10 12.69
CA PRO A 75 17.34 1.93 11.27
C PRO A 75 16.14 1.31 10.54
N GLY A 76 15.70 1.92 9.44
CA GLY A 76 14.61 1.41 8.61
C GLY A 76 14.96 0.09 7.93
N GLY A 77 16.19 -0.04 7.44
CA GLY A 77 16.75 -1.30 6.97
C GLY A 77 17.54 -2.02 8.06
N TYR A 78 17.21 -3.27 8.34
CA TYR A 78 17.75 -4.02 9.47
C TYR A 78 18.12 -5.48 9.17
N VAL A 79 17.64 -6.06 8.05
CA VAL A 79 17.94 -7.46 7.67
C VAL A 79 19.09 -7.57 6.68
N SER A 80 19.69 -8.75 6.58
CA SER A 80 20.78 -9.08 5.65
C SER A 80 20.31 -9.86 4.42
N ALA A 81 19.16 -10.55 4.50
CA ALA A 81 18.59 -11.30 3.40
C ALA A 81 17.07 -11.13 3.29
N PRO A 82 16.47 -11.22 2.08
CA PRO A 82 15.04 -11.00 1.91
C PRO A 82 14.14 -11.96 2.71
N ASN A 83 14.61 -13.18 3.01
CA ASN A 83 13.85 -14.17 3.79
C ASN A 83 13.82 -13.88 5.30
N GLU A 84 14.51 -12.86 5.78
CA GLU A 84 14.54 -12.44 7.19
C GLU A 84 13.47 -11.38 7.52
N VAL A 85 12.76 -10.85 6.51
CA VAL A 85 11.72 -9.83 6.67
C VAL A 85 10.34 -10.37 6.30
N VAL A 86 9.35 -10.02 7.12
CA VAL A 86 7.93 -10.23 6.85
C VAL A 86 7.26 -8.88 6.70
N ASN A 87 6.84 -8.53 5.50
CA ASN A 87 6.15 -7.29 5.19
C ASN A 87 4.63 -7.47 5.33
N TYR A 88 4.00 -6.54 6.04
CA TYR A 88 2.55 -6.53 6.26
C TYR A 88 2.04 -5.09 6.46
N VAL A 89 0.74 -4.90 6.28
CA VAL A 89 0.04 -3.62 6.53
C VAL A 89 -1.08 -3.75 7.57
N GLU A 90 -1.41 -4.98 7.96
CA GLU A 90 -2.27 -5.30 9.10
C GLU A 90 -1.98 -6.72 9.61
N ASN A 91 -2.37 -7.00 10.85
CA ASN A 91 -2.23 -8.29 11.51
C ASN A 91 -3.44 -8.54 12.44
N HIS A 92 -3.42 -9.64 13.17
CA HIS A 92 -4.46 -9.96 14.16
C HIS A 92 -4.46 -8.98 15.35
N ASP A 93 -3.30 -8.47 15.75
CA ASP A 93 -3.18 -7.40 16.74
C ASP A 93 -3.38 -6.03 16.09
N ASN A 94 -3.82 -5.05 16.88
CA ASN A 94 -4.24 -3.73 16.40
C ASN A 94 -5.49 -3.79 15.51
N GLN A 95 -5.85 -2.63 14.94
CA GLN A 95 -6.99 -2.51 14.03
C GLN A 95 -6.71 -3.23 12.71
N THR A 96 -7.77 -3.72 12.07
CA THR A 96 -7.71 -4.10 10.65
C THR A 96 -7.35 -2.90 9.78
N LEU A 97 -6.85 -3.13 8.56
CA LEU A 97 -6.54 -2.03 7.63
C LEU A 97 -7.82 -1.24 7.28
N PHE A 98 -8.95 -1.92 7.13
CA PHE A 98 -10.24 -1.28 6.88
C PHE A 98 -10.63 -0.33 8.02
N ASP A 99 -10.56 -0.80 9.27
CA ASP A 99 -10.89 0.01 10.45
C ASP A 99 -9.93 1.18 10.66
N LEU A 100 -8.64 0.94 10.41
CA LEU A 100 -7.62 1.99 10.44
C LEU A 100 -7.90 3.08 9.39
N ASN A 101 -8.37 2.67 8.20
CA ASN A 101 -8.79 3.59 7.15
C ASN A 101 -10.10 4.32 7.46
N ALA A 102 -11.01 3.71 8.25
CA ALA A 102 -12.20 4.40 8.76
C ALA A 102 -11.84 5.61 9.64
N PHE A 103 -10.78 5.50 10.45
CA PHE A 103 -10.26 6.64 11.23
C PHE A 103 -9.49 7.67 10.39
N LYS A 104 -8.67 7.20 9.44
CA LYS A 104 -7.62 8.05 8.85
C LYS A 104 -8.00 8.71 7.53
N LEU A 105 -8.84 8.08 6.71
CA LEU A 105 -9.27 8.70 5.46
C LEU A 105 -10.23 9.87 5.74
N PRO A 106 -10.25 10.91 4.88
CA PRO A 106 -11.31 11.92 4.92
C PRO A 106 -12.69 11.24 4.95
N VAL A 107 -13.58 11.71 5.82
CA VAL A 107 -14.90 11.08 6.05
C VAL A 107 -15.70 10.95 4.74
N ALA A 108 -15.57 11.94 3.84
CA ALA A 108 -16.22 11.97 2.52
C ALA A 108 -15.63 10.98 1.48
N THR A 109 -14.61 10.19 1.82
CA THR A 109 -14.06 9.18 0.91
C THR A 109 -15.11 8.08 0.69
N SER A 110 -15.44 7.81 -0.57
CA SER A 110 -16.43 6.81 -0.99
C SER A 110 -16.03 5.38 -0.61
N ALA A 111 -17.00 4.45 -0.51
CA ALA A 111 -16.73 3.03 -0.26
C ALA A 111 -15.78 2.43 -1.33
N ALA A 112 -16.02 2.72 -2.61
CA ALA A 112 -15.16 2.29 -3.70
C ALA A 112 -13.71 2.84 -3.59
N ASP A 113 -13.53 4.09 -3.15
CA ASP A 113 -12.18 4.63 -2.92
C ASP A 113 -11.51 4.06 -1.67
N ARG A 114 -12.28 3.71 -0.63
CA ARG A 114 -11.77 2.97 0.54
C ARG A 114 -11.28 1.59 0.13
N ALA A 115 -12.03 0.88 -0.72
CA ALA A 115 -11.62 -0.39 -1.31
C ALA A 115 -10.31 -0.24 -2.12
N ARG A 116 -10.17 0.82 -2.92
CA ARG A 116 -8.91 1.09 -3.64
C ARG A 116 -7.74 1.35 -2.70
N VAL A 117 -7.94 2.08 -1.59
CA VAL A 117 -6.90 2.28 -0.57
C VAL A 117 -6.50 0.97 0.11
N GLN A 118 -7.47 0.07 0.38
CA GLN A 118 -7.19 -1.28 0.86
C GLN A 118 -6.24 -2.02 -0.10
N ILE A 119 -6.57 -2.01 -1.40
CA ILE A 119 -5.76 -2.65 -2.45
C ILE A 119 -4.39 -2.01 -2.60
N LEU A 120 -4.24 -0.69 -2.44
CA LEU A 120 -2.92 -0.03 -2.42
C LEU A 120 -2.05 -0.55 -1.26
N GLY A 121 -2.64 -0.79 -0.09
CA GLY A 121 -1.94 -1.43 1.03
C GLY A 121 -1.49 -2.85 0.71
N ALA A 122 -2.39 -3.66 0.15
CA ALA A 122 -2.06 -5.01 -0.29
C ALA A 122 -1.00 -5.03 -1.41
N ALA A 123 -1.03 -4.06 -2.33
CA ALA A 123 -0.08 -3.91 -3.42
C ALA A 123 1.33 -3.58 -2.93
N ALA A 124 1.46 -2.71 -1.92
CA ALA A 124 2.75 -2.42 -1.31
C ALA A 124 3.42 -3.69 -0.76
N VAL A 125 2.63 -4.58 -0.14
CA VAL A 125 3.11 -5.90 0.31
C VAL A 125 3.39 -6.83 -0.88
N ALA A 126 2.49 -6.88 -1.87
CA ALA A 126 2.59 -7.77 -3.02
C ALA A 126 3.81 -7.47 -3.91
N PHE A 127 4.21 -6.20 -3.98
CA PHE A 127 5.36 -5.76 -4.78
C PHE A 127 6.66 -5.70 -3.98
N SER A 128 6.60 -5.87 -2.66
CA SER A 128 7.80 -5.87 -1.82
C SER A 128 8.68 -7.12 -2.04
N GLN A 129 10.00 -6.92 -1.92
CA GLN A 129 10.92 -8.03 -1.71
C GLN A 129 10.73 -8.60 -0.30
N GLY A 130 11.10 -9.87 -0.12
CA GLY A 130 10.93 -10.61 1.12
C GLY A 130 9.58 -11.32 1.25
N ILE A 131 9.21 -11.67 2.48
CA ILE A 131 8.01 -12.47 2.75
C ILE A 131 6.79 -11.54 2.81
N ALA A 132 5.81 -11.80 1.94
CA ALA A 132 4.53 -11.11 1.95
C ALA A 132 3.59 -11.79 2.95
N TYR A 133 3.06 -11.03 3.90
CA TYR A 133 2.08 -11.51 4.87
C TYR A 133 0.77 -10.73 4.76
N TYR A 134 -0.33 -11.47 4.89
CA TYR A 134 -1.69 -10.96 4.79
C TYR A 134 -2.53 -11.52 5.94
N HIS A 135 -3.19 -10.64 6.68
CA HIS A 135 -4.17 -11.03 7.70
C HIS A 135 -5.45 -11.55 7.02
N ALA A 136 -6.02 -12.64 7.53
CA ALA A 136 -7.24 -13.22 6.99
C ALA A 136 -8.39 -12.20 6.94
N GLY A 137 -8.95 -11.99 5.75
CA GLY A 137 -10.04 -11.04 5.50
C GLY A 137 -9.58 -9.67 4.98
N ILE A 138 -8.27 -9.41 4.79
CA ILE A 138 -7.78 -8.20 4.12
C ILE A 138 -8.42 -8.03 2.74
N GLU A 139 -8.63 -9.14 2.04
CA GLU A 139 -9.23 -9.26 0.72
C GLU A 139 -10.75 -9.08 0.74
N LEU A 140 -11.37 -9.09 1.93
CA LEU A 140 -12.81 -8.93 2.15
C LEU A 140 -13.16 -7.65 2.90
N LEU A 141 -12.23 -6.67 2.96
CA LEU A 141 -12.42 -5.43 3.70
C LEU A 141 -12.77 -5.66 5.19
N ARG A 142 -12.30 -6.77 5.79
CA ARG A 142 -12.68 -7.21 7.13
C ARG A 142 -12.62 -6.08 8.15
N SER A 143 -13.70 -5.92 8.91
CA SER A 143 -13.76 -5.05 10.08
C SER A 143 -13.89 -5.87 11.35
N LYS A 144 -13.34 -5.34 12.45
CA LYS A 144 -13.60 -5.77 13.82
C LYS A 144 -14.47 -4.76 14.57
N SER A 145 -15.27 -4.00 13.83
CA SER A 145 -15.99 -2.81 14.32
C SER A 145 -15.06 -1.84 15.07
N MET A 146 -13.85 -1.64 14.52
CA MET A 146 -12.80 -0.77 15.04
C MET A 146 -12.10 -1.23 16.33
N ASP A 147 -12.29 -2.49 16.75
CA ASP A 147 -11.55 -3.07 17.87
C ASP A 147 -10.04 -3.11 17.58
N ARG A 148 -9.24 -2.60 18.53
CA ARG A 148 -7.79 -2.61 18.42
C ARG A 148 -7.11 -3.82 19.09
N ASN A 149 -7.81 -4.56 19.93
CA ASN A 149 -7.22 -5.71 20.63
C ASN A 149 -8.28 -6.79 20.85
N SER A 150 -8.62 -7.48 19.76
CA SER A 150 -9.78 -8.36 19.72
C SER A 150 -9.54 -9.79 20.22
N TYR A 151 -8.47 -10.01 21.01
CA TYR A 151 -8.05 -11.35 21.44
C TYR A 151 -9.13 -12.12 22.21
N ASP A 152 -9.97 -11.41 22.98
CA ASP A 152 -11.08 -11.97 23.77
C ASP A 152 -12.42 -11.25 23.49
N SER A 153 -12.58 -10.70 22.29
CA SER A 153 -13.82 -10.02 21.87
C SER A 153 -14.87 -10.97 21.27
N GLY A 154 -14.61 -12.28 21.34
CA GLY A 154 -15.48 -13.35 20.86
C GLY A 154 -15.75 -13.30 19.35
N ASP A 155 -16.67 -14.17 18.90
CA ASP A 155 -17.03 -14.28 17.49
C ASP A 155 -17.68 -13.00 16.94
N TRP A 156 -18.41 -12.27 17.79
CA TRP A 156 -19.15 -11.08 17.38
C TRP A 156 -18.27 -10.02 16.71
N PHE A 157 -17.09 -9.75 17.26
CA PHE A 157 -16.15 -8.76 16.72
C PHE A 157 -15.09 -9.38 15.80
N ASN A 158 -14.87 -10.70 15.84
CA ASN A 158 -13.80 -11.34 15.06
C ASN A 158 -14.27 -12.05 13.79
N ARG A 159 -15.58 -12.24 13.60
CA ARG A 159 -16.18 -12.96 12.46
C ARG A 159 -15.70 -12.44 11.11
N ILE A 160 -15.61 -13.38 10.16
CA ILE A 160 -15.33 -13.13 8.75
C ILE A 160 -16.49 -13.73 7.97
N ASP A 161 -17.12 -12.92 7.13
CA ASP A 161 -18.13 -13.43 6.21
C ASP A 161 -17.46 -13.90 4.91
N TRP A 162 -17.26 -15.20 4.80
CA TRP A 162 -16.67 -15.81 3.62
C TRP A 162 -17.56 -15.77 2.38
N GLN A 163 -18.85 -15.43 2.54
CA GLN A 163 -19.76 -15.20 1.40
C GLN A 163 -19.55 -13.82 0.78
N GLY A 164 -19.01 -12.86 1.54
CA GLY A 164 -18.73 -11.51 1.08
C GLY A 164 -19.96 -10.60 1.03
N GLU A 165 -20.99 -10.90 1.82
CA GLU A 165 -22.21 -10.09 1.92
C GLU A 165 -22.04 -8.93 2.92
N ASP A 166 -21.22 -9.08 3.95
CA ASP A 166 -20.92 -8.03 4.93
C ASP A 166 -19.47 -8.10 5.43
N ASN A 167 -18.87 -6.96 5.76
CA ASN A 167 -17.57 -6.91 6.43
C ASN A 167 -17.68 -6.72 7.95
N TYR A 168 -18.92 -6.57 8.46
CA TYR A 168 -19.28 -6.35 9.87
C TYR A 168 -18.82 -5.04 10.49
N PHE A 169 -18.53 -4.02 9.69
CA PHE A 169 -18.32 -2.67 10.22
C PHE A 169 -19.62 -2.11 10.80
N GLY A 170 -19.51 -1.37 11.91
CA GLY A 170 -20.66 -0.69 12.53
C GLY A 170 -21.52 -1.59 13.42
N THR A 171 -21.02 -2.75 13.87
CA THR A 171 -21.81 -3.72 14.66
C THR A 171 -21.75 -3.48 16.17
N GLY A 172 -21.54 -2.22 16.57
CA GLY A 172 -21.41 -1.77 17.96
C GLY A 172 -20.01 -1.30 18.32
N LEU A 173 -19.90 -0.62 19.46
CA LEU A 173 -18.60 -0.22 20.01
C LEU A 173 -17.86 -1.46 20.51
N PRO A 174 -16.55 -1.57 20.26
CA PRO A 174 -15.74 -2.69 20.73
C PRO A 174 -15.54 -2.63 22.26
N PRO A 175 -15.13 -3.74 22.91
CA PRO A 175 -15.03 -3.83 24.37
C PRO A 175 -14.23 -2.70 25.02
N ALA A 176 -14.70 -2.25 26.19
CA ALA A 176 -14.20 -1.03 26.85
C ALA A 176 -12.72 -1.09 27.21
N GLN A 177 -12.24 -2.26 27.65
CA GLN A 177 -10.91 -2.46 28.23
C GLN A 177 -9.78 -1.76 27.46
N ASP A 178 -9.77 -1.90 26.13
CA ASP A 178 -8.72 -1.31 25.28
C ASP A 178 -9.23 -0.22 24.34
N ASN A 179 -10.54 0.01 24.27
CA ASN A 179 -11.14 0.88 23.25
C ASN A 179 -11.89 2.11 23.81
N GLN A 180 -12.18 2.16 25.12
CA GLN A 180 -13.06 3.19 25.68
C GLN A 180 -12.58 4.63 25.41
N SER A 181 -11.26 4.87 25.44
CA SER A 181 -10.65 6.17 25.14
C SER A 181 -10.86 6.63 23.70
N SER A 182 -11.19 5.72 22.77
CA SER A 182 -11.48 6.02 21.38
C SER A 182 -12.97 6.07 21.06
N TRP A 183 -13.85 5.64 21.97
CA TRP A 183 -15.29 5.51 21.68
C TRP A 183 -15.94 6.82 21.19
N SER A 184 -15.53 7.98 21.70
CA SER A 184 -16.06 9.28 21.25
C SER A 184 -15.76 9.54 19.77
N TYR A 185 -14.64 9.04 19.26
CA TYR A 185 -14.27 9.12 17.84
C TYR A 185 -14.87 7.98 17.01
N MET A 186 -15.03 6.79 17.59
CA MET A 186 -15.63 5.62 16.91
C MET A 186 -17.12 5.81 16.66
N ARG A 187 -17.89 6.30 17.64
CA ARG A 187 -19.36 6.46 17.54
C ARG A 187 -19.83 7.11 16.24
N PRO A 188 -19.36 8.31 15.85
CA PRO A 188 -19.82 8.94 14.61
C PRO A 188 -19.38 8.18 13.36
N LEU A 189 -18.23 7.48 13.39
CA LEU A 189 -17.75 6.69 12.25
C LEU A 189 -18.56 5.39 12.07
N LEU A 190 -18.81 4.66 13.16
CA LEU A 190 -19.61 3.44 13.17
C LEU A 190 -21.08 3.69 12.78
N ALA A 191 -21.61 4.87 13.08
CA ALA A 191 -22.96 5.27 12.68
C ALA A 191 -23.07 5.72 11.21
N ASN A 192 -21.93 5.94 10.53
CA ASN A 192 -21.91 6.44 9.16
C ASN A 192 -22.01 5.27 8.16
N SER A 193 -23.21 5.04 7.63
CA SER A 193 -23.47 3.98 6.65
C SER A 193 -22.70 4.15 5.33
N ALA A 194 -22.19 5.35 5.01
CA ALA A 194 -21.37 5.56 3.81
C ALA A 194 -19.95 4.98 3.92
N ILE A 195 -19.50 4.61 5.13
CA ILE A 195 -18.21 3.94 5.33
C ILE A 195 -18.33 2.43 5.12
N LYS A 196 -19.48 1.84 5.47
CA LYS A 196 -19.72 0.40 5.34
C LYS A 196 -19.73 0.00 3.86
N PRO A 197 -18.92 -0.99 3.42
CA PRO A 197 -18.89 -1.42 2.04
C PRO A 197 -20.16 -2.19 1.67
N ALA A 198 -20.56 -2.11 0.40
CA ALA A 198 -21.55 -3.01 -0.16
C ALA A 198 -20.89 -4.34 -0.58
N PRO A 199 -21.65 -5.43 -0.80
CA PRO A 199 -21.11 -6.70 -1.31
C PRO A 199 -20.27 -6.53 -2.58
N ALA A 200 -20.66 -5.60 -3.47
CA ALA A 200 -19.90 -5.30 -4.68
C ALA A 200 -18.50 -4.71 -4.41
N ASP A 201 -18.33 -3.90 -3.36
CA ASP A 201 -17.02 -3.36 -2.97
C ASP A 201 -16.12 -4.46 -2.38
N ILE A 202 -16.72 -5.39 -1.62
CA ILE A 202 -16.04 -6.56 -1.04
C ILE A 202 -15.58 -7.50 -2.17
N GLN A 203 -16.48 -7.84 -3.09
CA GLN A 203 -16.16 -8.66 -4.26
C GLN A 203 -15.05 -8.02 -5.10
N TRP A 204 -15.17 -6.73 -5.41
CA TRP A 204 -14.14 -6.01 -6.17
C TRP A 204 -12.77 -6.06 -5.47
N THR A 205 -12.74 -5.89 -4.15
CA THR A 205 -11.51 -5.98 -3.35
C THR A 205 -10.91 -7.39 -3.42
N ARG A 206 -11.73 -8.42 -3.30
CA ARG A 206 -11.28 -9.82 -3.41
C ARG A 206 -10.64 -10.08 -4.77
N ASP A 207 -11.31 -9.68 -5.85
CA ASP A 207 -10.83 -9.92 -7.21
C ASP A 207 -9.54 -9.13 -7.49
N ALA A 208 -9.47 -7.87 -7.05
CA ALA A 208 -8.27 -7.05 -7.17
C ALA A 208 -7.09 -7.61 -6.37
N PHE A 209 -7.35 -8.16 -5.18
CA PHE A 209 -6.34 -8.85 -4.38
C PHE A 209 -5.80 -10.09 -5.10
N LEU A 210 -6.68 -10.90 -5.70
CA LEU A 210 -6.26 -12.05 -6.51
C LEU A 210 -5.42 -11.63 -7.72
N ASP A 211 -5.75 -10.52 -8.37
CA ASP A 211 -4.94 -9.95 -9.46
C ASP A 211 -3.54 -9.56 -8.98
N LEU A 212 -3.40 -8.94 -7.81
CA LEU A 212 -2.08 -8.64 -7.22
C LEU A 212 -1.26 -9.91 -6.98
N LEU A 213 -1.88 -10.98 -6.47
CA LEU A 213 -1.20 -12.26 -6.26
C LEU A 213 -0.77 -12.91 -7.58
N ARG A 214 -1.62 -12.85 -8.62
CA ARG A 214 -1.27 -13.32 -9.97
C ARG A 214 -0.08 -12.56 -10.52
N ILE A 215 -0.05 -11.23 -10.36
CA ILE A 215 1.10 -10.39 -10.76
C ILE A 215 2.36 -10.79 -9.99
N ARG A 216 2.31 -10.91 -8.65
CA ARG A 216 3.48 -11.33 -7.86
C ARG A 216 3.98 -12.73 -8.24
N ALA A 217 3.08 -13.66 -8.52
CA ALA A 217 3.40 -15.02 -8.92
C ALA A 217 4.01 -15.09 -10.33
N SER A 218 3.60 -14.18 -11.23
CA SER A 218 3.99 -14.17 -12.64
C SER A 218 5.46 -13.93 -12.92
N SER A 219 6.25 -13.44 -11.95
CA SER A 219 7.66 -13.14 -12.15
C SER A 219 8.47 -13.39 -10.88
N ARG A 220 9.67 -13.96 -11.03
CA ARG A 220 10.66 -14.04 -9.93
C ARG A 220 11.20 -12.67 -9.53
N LEU A 221 11.01 -11.62 -10.32
CA LEU A 221 11.48 -10.28 -9.99
C LEU A 221 10.85 -9.70 -8.72
N PHE A 222 9.64 -10.12 -8.36
CA PHE A 222 9.01 -9.74 -7.09
C PHE A 222 9.50 -10.54 -5.87
N ARG A 223 10.31 -11.58 -6.09
CA ARG A 223 10.68 -12.60 -5.09
C ARG A 223 12.16 -12.99 -5.24
N LEU A 224 13.02 -11.98 -5.32
CA LEU A 224 14.46 -12.17 -5.39
C LEU A 224 14.96 -12.81 -4.09
N THR A 225 15.92 -13.72 -4.20
CA THR A 225 16.28 -14.63 -3.10
C THR A 225 17.51 -14.19 -2.30
N SER A 226 18.21 -13.14 -2.74
CA SER A 226 19.41 -12.63 -2.06
C SER A 226 19.49 -11.11 -2.10
N ALA A 227 20.23 -10.52 -1.16
CA ALA A 227 20.44 -9.08 -1.09
C ALA A 227 21.18 -8.54 -2.34
N GLU A 228 22.12 -9.31 -2.88
CA GLU A 228 22.88 -8.96 -4.09
C GLU A 228 21.94 -8.86 -5.29
N GLN A 229 21.01 -9.81 -5.44
CA GLN A 229 20.02 -9.76 -6.51
C GLN A 229 19.12 -8.53 -6.38
N VAL A 230 18.65 -8.22 -5.16
CA VAL A 230 17.82 -7.02 -4.92
C VAL A 230 18.61 -5.75 -5.25
N GLN A 231 19.84 -5.62 -4.75
CA GLN A 231 20.71 -4.47 -5.01
C GLN A 231 21.04 -4.29 -6.50
N GLN A 232 21.20 -5.39 -7.23
CA GLN A 232 21.51 -5.36 -8.65
C GLN A 232 20.28 -4.98 -9.50
N ARG A 233 19.11 -5.50 -9.14
CA ARG A 233 17.94 -5.53 -10.04
C ARG A 233 16.83 -4.56 -9.68
N LEU A 234 16.67 -4.22 -8.41
CA LEU A 234 15.69 -3.24 -7.97
C LEU A 234 16.32 -1.85 -7.99
N ARG A 235 15.60 -0.89 -8.57
CA ARG A 235 15.90 0.54 -8.48
C ARG A 235 14.62 1.29 -8.20
N PHE A 236 14.66 2.26 -7.30
CA PHE A 236 13.55 3.19 -7.12
C PHE A 236 13.72 4.39 -8.05
N LEU A 237 12.67 4.69 -8.79
CA LEU A 237 12.56 5.90 -9.61
C LEU A 237 11.64 6.90 -8.90
N ASN A 238 11.55 8.12 -9.42
CA ASN A 238 10.77 9.21 -8.80
C ASN A 238 11.18 9.42 -7.34
N THR A 239 12.48 9.66 -7.11
CA THR A 239 13.11 9.89 -5.80
C THR A 239 13.70 11.30 -5.72
N GLY A 240 14.27 11.68 -4.57
CA GLY A 240 14.84 13.01 -4.37
C GLY A 240 13.82 14.08 -3.93
N PRO A 241 14.24 15.34 -3.79
CA PRO A 241 13.42 16.42 -3.24
C PRO A 241 12.25 16.81 -4.15
N ASP A 242 12.41 16.62 -5.46
CA ASP A 242 11.44 17.01 -6.49
C ASP A 242 10.48 15.89 -6.89
N GLN A 243 10.57 14.72 -6.24
CA GLN A 243 9.69 13.61 -6.54
C GLN A 243 8.20 13.98 -6.40
N LEU A 244 7.38 13.33 -7.23
CA LEU A 244 5.95 13.25 -7.02
C LEU A 244 5.68 12.27 -5.89
N ALA A 245 5.67 12.78 -4.65
CA ALA A 245 5.70 11.95 -3.45
C ALA A 245 4.50 11.01 -3.28
N THR A 246 3.37 11.26 -3.97
CA THR A 246 2.19 10.38 -3.98
C THR A 246 2.33 9.17 -4.90
N VAL A 247 3.45 9.02 -5.61
CA VAL A 247 3.71 7.88 -6.49
C VAL A 247 5.04 7.24 -6.13
N VAL A 248 5.04 5.97 -5.73
CA VAL A 248 6.28 5.17 -5.65
C VAL A 248 6.42 4.37 -6.93
N VAL A 249 7.66 4.36 -7.48
CA VAL A 249 8.00 3.60 -8.68
C VAL A 249 9.18 2.69 -8.39
N GLY A 250 8.99 1.39 -8.57
CA GLY A 250 10.07 0.41 -8.57
C GLY A 250 10.31 -0.13 -9.97
N HIS A 251 11.56 -0.12 -10.38
CA HIS A 251 12.06 -0.73 -11.60
C HIS A 251 12.80 -2.02 -11.25
N LEU A 252 12.47 -3.10 -11.95
CA LEU A 252 13.03 -4.43 -11.76
C LEU A 252 13.64 -4.93 -13.07
N ASP A 253 14.94 -5.22 -13.04
CA ASP A 253 15.70 -5.72 -14.20
C ASP A 253 15.69 -7.26 -14.27
N GLY A 254 15.08 -7.77 -15.34
CA GLY A 254 14.95 -9.19 -15.66
C GLY A 254 16.13 -9.82 -16.37
N ALA A 255 17.09 -9.02 -16.85
CA ALA A 255 18.18 -9.51 -17.70
C ALA A 255 18.96 -10.66 -17.03
N GLY A 256 19.03 -11.80 -17.71
CA GLY A 256 19.76 -12.99 -17.24
C GLY A 256 19.20 -13.67 -15.99
N LEU A 257 17.99 -13.32 -15.54
CA LEU A 257 17.34 -14.00 -14.41
C LEU A 257 16.34 -15.05 -14.92
N ALA A 258 16.63 -16.32 -14.62
CA ALA A 258 15.71 -17.42 -14.93
C ALA A 258 14.36 -17.19 -14.21
N GLY A 259 13.25 -17.28 -14.94
CA GLY A 259 11.90 -17.05 -14.41
C GLY A 259 11.54 -15.58 -14.16
N ALA A 260 12.32 -14.63 -14.68
CA ALA A 260 11.93 -13.22 -14.69
C ALA A 260 10.67 -12.97 -15.54
N ASN A 261 10.47 -13.76 -16.60
CA ASN A 261 9.37 -13.71 -17.58
C ASN A 261 9.23 -12.38 -18.36
N PHE A 262 9.89 -11.32 -17.92
CA PHE A 262 9.93 -10.00 -18.53
C PHE A 262 11.36 -9.49 -18.47
N SER A 263 11.83 -8.83 -19.52
CA SER A 263 13.17 -8.24 -19.58
C SER A 263 13.27 -7.02 -18.66
N GLN A 264 12.19 -6.24 -18.53
CA GLN A 264 12.05 -5.13 -17.58
C GLN A 264 10.64 -5.11 -16.99
N LEU A 265 10.53 -4.66 -15.74
CA LEU A 265 9.25 -4.47 -15.06
C LEU A 265 9.24 -3.15 -14.28
N LEU A 266 8.19 -2.36 -14.43
CA LEU A 266 7.87 -1.23 -13.56
C LEU A 266 6.63 -1.56 -12.74
N TYR A 267 6.67 -1.32 -11.43
CA TYR A 267 5.46 -1.20 -10.62
C TYR A 267 5.33 0.25 -10.12
N LEU A 268 4.11 0.77 -10.18
CA LEU A 268 3.77 2.13 -9.78
C LEU A 268 2.60 2.09 -8.80
N ILE A 269 2.77 2.67 -7.62
CA ILE A 269 1.72 2.79 -6.59
C ILE A 269 1.36 4.27 -6.47
N ASN A 270 0.23 4.67 -7.06
CA ASN A 270 -0.31 6.02 -6.94
C ASN A 270 -1.33 6.07 -5.80
N VAL A 271 -0.97 6.71 -4.68
CA VAL A 271 -1.88 6.87 -3.51
C VAL A 271 -2.76 8.13 -3.60
N SER A 272 -2.51 9.00 -4.59
CA SER A 272 -3.27 10.23 -4.79
C SER A 272 -4.75 9.94 -5.10
N PRO A 273 -5.70 10.73 -4.56
CA PRO A 273 -7.09 10.70 -4.99
C PRO A 273 -7.29 11.26 -6.42
N GLN A 274 -6.23 11.78 -7.04
CA GLN A 274 -6.25 12.32 -8.40
C GLN A 274 -5.39 11.47 -9.34
N PRO A 275 -5.75 11.36 -10.64
CA PRO A 275 -4.85 10.83 -11.65
C PRO A 275 -3.51 11.55 -11.64
N GLN A 276 -2.43 10.84 -11.96
CA GLN A 276 -1.08 11.40 -11.97
C GLN A 276 -0.43 11.16 -13.33
N SER A 277 0.44 12.08 -13.73
CA SER A 277 1.33 11.93 -14.88
C SER A 277 2.76 12.11 -14.38
N LEU A 278 3.60 11.12 -14.61
CA LEU A 278 5.00 11.12 -14.20
C LEU A 278 5.86 11.09 -15.46
N ASN A 279 6.92 11.90 -15.51
CA ASN A 279 7.91 11.82 -16.57
C ASN A 279 9.16 11.11 -16.07
N LEU A 280 9.54 10.01 -16.73
CA LEU A 280 10.74 9.24 -16.43
C LEU A 280 11.61 9.13 -17.68
N PRO A 281 12.45 10.14 -17.98
CA PRO A 281 13.28 10.14 -19.18
C PRO A 281 14.22 8.93 -19.28
N SER A 282 14.66 8.37 -18.15
CA SER A 282 15.47 7.14 -18.11
C SER A 282 14.74 5.89 -18.62
N GLU A 283 13.41 5.97 -18.72
CA GLU A 283 12.51 4.91 -19.18
C GLU A 283 11.98 5.15 -20.60
N ALA A 284 12.45 6.19 -21.30
CA ALA A 284 12.05 6.48 -22.67
C ALA A 284 12.45 5.35 -23.64
N ASN A 285 11.61 5.12 -24.66
CA ASN A 285 11.80 4.14 -25.75
C ASN A 285 12.02 2.67 -25.31
N LYS A 286 11.67 2.29 -24.09
CA LYS A 286 11.82 0.90 -23.59
C LYS A 286 10.69 -0.06 -23.99
N GLY A 287 9.65 0.43 -24.67
CA GLY A 287 8.58 -0.41 -25.22
C GLY A 287 7.63 -1.03 -24.19
N TYR A 288 7.48 -0.39 -23.02
CA TYR A 288 6.60 -0.87 -21.96
C TYR A 288 5.14 -1.04 -22.41
N ARG A 289 4.51 -2.11 -21.92
CA ARG A 289 3.08 -2.40 -22.06
C ARG A 289 2.48 -2.69 -20.69
N LEU A 290 1.17 -2.59 -20.55
CA LEU A 290 0.49 -3.05 -19.33
C LEU A 290 0.72 -4.54 -19.12
N HIS A 291 0.98 -4.93 -17.88
CA HIS A 291 1.07 -6.33 -17.48
C HIS A 291 -0.20 -7.11 -17.91
N PRO A 292 -0.11 -8.34 -18.44
CA PRO A 292 -1.26 -9.08 -18.98
C PRO A 292 -2.45 -9.22 -18.02
N VAL A 293 -2.20 -9.33 -16.71
CA VAL A 293 -3.25 -9.36 -15.68
C VAL A 293 -4.15 -8.12 -15.73
N HIS A 294 -3.59 -6.93 -15.97
CA HIS A 294 -4.37 -5.68 -16.07
C HIS A 294 -5.26 -5.64 -17.32
N LEU A 295 -4.95 -6.46 -18.33
CA LEU A 295 -5.67 -6.53 -19.60
C LEU A 295 -6.65 -7.72 -19.67
N ALA A 296 -6.65 -8.58 -18.64
CA ALA A 296 -7.51 -9.75 -18.64
C ALA A 296 -8.99 -9.33 -18.58
N PRO A 297 -9.90 -10.02 -19.29
CA PRO A 297 -11.34 -9.74 -19.22
C PRO A 297 -11.92 -9.79 -17.80
N GLY A 298 -11.31 -10.59 -16.92
CA GLY A 298 -11.69 -10.73 -15.51
C GLY A 298 -10.90 -9.85 -14.55
N ALA A 299 -10.09 -8.88 -15.03
CA ALA A 299 -9.37 -7.97 -14.15
C ALA A 299 -10.35 -7.12 -13.32
N ALA A 300 -10.10 -6.96 -12.03
CA ALA A 300 -11.02 -6.23 -11.16
C ALA A 300 -11.03 -4.72 -11.45
N ASP A 301 -9.84 -4.12 -11.61
CA ASP A 301 -9.71 -2.68 -11.88
C ASP A 301 -9.57 -2.38 -13.37
N GLN A 302 -10.69 -2.45 -14.08
CA GLN A 302 -10.78 -2.14 -15.52
C GLN A 302 -10.34 -0.70 -15.87
N ARG A 303 -10.25 0.20 -14.90
CA ARG A 303 -9.75 1.57 -15.11
C ARG A 303 -8.28 1.56 -15.52
N ILE A 304 -7.49 0.57 -15.07
CA ILE A 304 -6.06 0.48 -15.42
C ILE A 304 -5.91 0.27 -16.92
N ALA A 305 -6.59 -0.74 -17.51
CA ALA A 305 -6.59 -0.93 -18.96
C ALA A 305 -7.09 0.31 -19.71
N ALA A 306 -8.17 0.93 -19.20
CA ALA A 306 -8.80 2.07 -19.86
C ALA A 306 -7.96 3.35 -19.82
N GLN A 307 -7.18 3.60 -18.76
CA GLN A 307 -6.62 4.93 -18.48
C GLN A 307 -5.09 4.94 -18.27
N ALA A 308 -4.45 3.83 -17.87
CA ALA A 308 -3.01 3.82 -17.69
C ALA A 308 -2.30 3.78 -19.04
N ARG A 309 -1.31 4.64 -19.25
CA ARG A 309 -0.57 4.76 -20.52
C ARG A 309 0.92 4.95 -20.26
N TYR A 310 1.74 4.31 -21.09
CA TYR A 310 3.15 4.63 -21.24
C TYR A 310 3.34 5.28 -22.62
N HIS A 311 4.13 6.35 -22.64
CA HIS A 311 4.49 7.08 -23.84
C HIS A 311 5.98 6.90 -24.13
N ALA A 312 6.37 6.94 -25.41
CA ALA A 312 7.75 6.67 -25.84
C ALA A 312 8.77 7.69 -25.29
N ASP A 313 8.32 8.88 -24.90
CA ASP A 313 9.13 9.92 -24.24
C ASP A 313 9.42 9.64 -22.75
N GLY A 314 8.90 8.53 -22.20
CA GLY A 314 9.06 8.15 -20.80
C GLY A 314 7.95 8.68 -19.88
N ARG A 315 6.92 9.35 -20.42
CA ARG A 315 5.75 9.76 -19.64
C ARG A 315 4.86 8.55 -19.33
N ILE A 316 4.38 8.47 -18.09
CA ILE A 316 3.43 7.46 -17.62
C ILE A 316 2.22 8.14 -16.98
N GLU A 317 1.03 7.79 -17.45
CA GLU A 317 -0.25 8.23 -16.91
C GLU A 317 -0.86 7.14 -16.03
N LEU A 318 -1.33 7.54 -14.84
CA LEU A 318 -1.84 6.65 -13.80
C LEU A 318 -3.23 7.10 -13.35
N PRO A 319 -4.20 6.17 -13.23
CA PRO A 319 -5.48 6.46 -12.59
C PRO A 319 -5.29 6.88 -11.13
N ALA A 320 -6.25 7.62 -10.58
CA ALA A 320 -6.33 7.87 -9.14
C ALA A 320 -6.40 6.55 -8.36
N ARG A 321 -5.67 6.48 -7.24
CA ARG A 321 -5.63 5.33 -6.32
C ARG A 321 -5.45 4.00 -7.05
N SER A 322 -4.29 3.82 -7.68
CA SER A 322 -4.02 2.65 -8.53
C SER A 322 -2.63 2.06 -8.30
N ALA A 323 -2.55 0.73 -8.46
CA ALA A 323 -1.32 -0.03 -8.47
C ALA A 323 -1.14 -0.61 -9.88
N VAL A 324 -0.26 0.00 -10.68
CA VAL A 324 -0.07 -0.33 -12.10
C VAL A 324 1.25 -1.07 -12.28
N VAL A 325 1.25 -2.09 -13.14
CA VAL A 325 2.47 -2.79 -13.53
C VAL A 325 2.63 -2.73 -15.04
N LEU A 326 3.81 -2.29 -15.48
CA LEU A 326 4.22 -2.26 -16.87
C LEU A 326 5.37 -3.26 -17.07
N VAL A 327 5.41 -3.90 -18.22
CA VAL A 327 6.42 -4.91 -18.56
C VAL A 327 6.99 -4.69 -19.96
N VAL A 328 8.21 -5.15 -20.16
CA VAL A 328 8.83 -5.35 -21.47
C VAL A 328 9.08 -6.83 -21.62
N GLU A 329 8.67 -7.40 -22.75
CA GLU A 329 8.89 -8.82 -23.09
C GLU A 329 10.36 -9.10 -23.40
#